data_AF-A0A553AGM5-F1
#
_entry.id   AF-A0A553AGM5-F1
#
_cell.length_a   1.000
_cell.length_b   1.000
_cell.length_c   1.000
_cell.angle_alpha   90.00
_cell.angle_beta   90.00
_cell.angle_gamma   90.00
#
_symmetry.space_group_name_H-M   'P 1'
#
loop_
_entity.id
_entity.type
_entity.pdbx_description
1 polymer ?
#
loop_
_entity_poly.entity_id
_entity_poly.type
_entity_poly.pdbx_seq_one_letter_code
_entity_poly.pdbx_strand_id
1 'polypeptide(L)'
;MSELSINTTQNVNINFTAASVGERLAAYFIDLAIKISYCLIVYGVFFYWIGINGAMNGMDQWSVMAIILLFFFPIMIYSITLESLFEGQSFGKKIIKIKVVKIDGYQASFGDYLIRWFFRLIDITMMYGLIGLITVISNKKNQRLGDMTAGTAVITLKSNVTINSTILEEIGSEYVPVYPLVIKLSDNDMRIIKDNFQRARAKGDYDTVKKLRDKIESVTGIKNRSATDVEFIRTILKDYNFYTQNM
;
A
#
# COMPACT_ATOMS: atom_id res chain seq x y z
N MET A 1 -2.38 0.33 -13.42
CA MET A 1 -1.86 -0.53 -12.33
C MET A 1 -2.53 -1.88 -12.48
N SER A 2 -1.79 -2.98 -12.37
CA SER A 2 -2.38 -4.32 -12.41
C SER A 2 -3.15 -4.58 -11.12
N GLU A 3 -4.45 -4.82 -11.24
CA GLU A 3 -5.29 -5.27 -10.13
C GLU A 3 -5.20 -6.79 -10.01
N LEU A 4 -5.00 -7.26 -8.78
CA LEU A 4 -4.88 -8.65 -8.41
C LEU A 4 -6.18 -9.01 -7.69
N SER A 5 -7.10 -9.66 -8.41
CA SER A 5 -8.32 -10.20 -7.83
C SER A 5 -7.98 -11.48 -7.07
N ILE A 6 -8.23 -11.45 -5.77
CA ILE A 6 -8.01 -12.57 -4.87
C ILE A 6 -9.39 -13.10 -4.48
N ASN A 7 -9.66 -14.35 -4.85
CA ASN A 7 -10.81 -15.09 -4.34
C ASN A 7 -10.45 -15.62 -2.96
N THR A 8 -11.09 -15.06 -1.93
CA THR A 8 -10.99 -15.58 -0.57
C THR A 8 -11.71 -16.94 -0.48
N THR A 9 -11.41 -17.73 0.55
CA THR A 9 -12.12 -19.00 0.84
C THR A 9 -13.62 -18.79 1.12
N GLN A 10 -14.03 -17.56 1.41
CA GLN A 10 -15.42 -17.15 1.56
C GLN A 10 -16.08 -16.74 0.23
N ASN A 11 -15.41 -16.98 -0.91
CA ASN A 11 -15.86 -16.62 -2.25
C ASN A 11 -16.11 -15.11 -2.44
N VAL A 12 -15.43 -14.28 -1.66
CA VAL A 12 -15.42 -12.82 -1.83
C VAL A 12 -14.19 -12.43 -2.64
N ASN A 13 -14.41 -11.69 -3.73
CA ASN A 13 -13.34 -11.12 -4.54
C ASN A 13 -12.86 -9.81 -3.93
N ILE A 14 -11.61 -9.79 -3.45
CA ILE A 14 -10.96 -8.56 -3.01
C ILE A 14 -9.93 -8.16 -4.08
N ASN A 15 -10.11 -6.98 -4.65
CA ASN A 15 -9.19 -6.43 -5.64
C ASN A 15 -8.08 -5.68 -4.90
N PHE A 16 -6.89 -6.26 -4.89
CA PHE A 16 -5.69 -5.57 -4.40
C PHE A 16 -4.92 -4.97 -5.56
N THR A 17 -4.32 -3.81 -5.35
CA THR A 17 -3.41 -3.21 -6.31
C THR A 17 -2.04 -3.90 -6.17
N ALA A 18 -1.58 -4.54 -7.24
CA ALA A 18 -0.27 -5.17 -7.26
C ALA A 18 0.82 -4.08 -7.18
N ALA A 19 1.83 -4.30 -6.34
CA ALA A 19 2.95 -3.37 -6.24
C ALA A 19 3.68 -3.27 -7.57
N SER A 20 3.97 -2.03 -7.99
CA SER A 20 4.67 -1.76 -9.24
C SER A 20 6.13 -2.24 -9.18
N VAL A 21 6.75 -2.44 -10.35
CA VAL A 21 8.17 -2.82 -10.44
C VAL A 21 9.05 -1.75 -9.78
N GLY A 22 8.72 -0.47 -9.97
CA GLY A 22 9.44 0.66 -9.38
C GLY A 22 9.39 0.66 -7.85
N GLU A 23 8.22 0.42 -7.24
CA GLU A 23 8.10 0.32 -5.77
C GLU A 23 8.91 -0.86 -5.21
N ARG A 24 8.92 -2.00 -5.91
CA ARG A 24 9.74 -3.15 -5.53
C ARG A 24 11.23 -2.86 -5.65
N LEU A 25 11.66 -2.13 -6.69
CA LEU A 25 13.04 -1.76 -6.91
C LEU A 25 13.53 -0.76 -5.87
N ALA A 26 12.72 0.26 -5.58
CA ALA A 26 13.01 1.22 -4.53
C ALA A 26 13.11 0.53 -3.15
N ALA A 27 12.26 -0.46 -2.87
CA ALA A 27 12.31 -1.20 -1.60
C ALA A 27 13.61 -2.01 -1.52
N TYR A 28 14.02 -2.61 -2.64
CA TYR A 28 15.29 -3.31 -2.75
C TYR A 28 16.49 -2.38 -2.53
N PHE A 29 16.48 -1.17 -3.10
CA PHE A 29 17.57 -0.21 -2.87
C PHE A 29 17.68 0.25 -1.42
N ILE A 30 16.55 0.46 -0.73
CA ILE A 30 16.55 0.80 0.70
C ILE A 30 17.12 -0.37 1.51
N ASP A 31 16.65 -1.60 1.25
CA ASP A 31 17.19 -2.78 1.93
C ASP A 31 18.69 -2.99 1.61
N LEU A 32 19.14 -2.67 0.39
CA LEU A 32 20.53 -2.73 -0.01
C LEU A 32 21.38 -1.66 0.71
N ALA A 33 20.87 -0.45 0.89
CA ALA A 33 21.53 0.60 1.68
C ALA A 33 21.71 0.17 3.14
N ILE A 34 20.68 -0.44 3.75
CA ILE A 34 20.77 -0.99 5.11
C ILE A 34 21.86 -2.07 5.18
N LYS A 35 21.88 -3.00 4.22
CA LYS A 35 22.90 -4.05 4.14
C LYS A 35 24.31 -3.48 3.98
N ILE A 36 24.51 -2.51 3.10
CA ILE A 36 25.81 -1.83 2.92
C ILE A 36 26.22 -1.12 4.20
N SER A 37 25.31 -0.40 4.86
CA SER A 37 25.62 0.29 6.11
C SER A 37 26.09 -0.68 7.20
N TYR A 38 25.44 -1.84 7.32
CA TYR A 38 25.88 -2.92 8.21
C TYR A 38 27.28 -3.44 7.84
N CYS A 39 27.54 -3.72 6.56
CA CYS A 39 28.87 -4.16 6.11
C CYS A 39 29.96 -3.13 6.41
N LEU A 40 29.69 -1.83 6.20
CA LEU A 40 30.64 -0.76 6.50
C LEU A 40 30.94 -0.66 8.00
N ILE A 41 29.92 -0.77 8.85
CA ILE A 41 30.09 -0.77 10.31
C ILE A 41 30.91 -1.99 10.74
N VAL A 42 30.57 -3.17 10.23
CA VAL A 42 31.30 -4.40 10.56
C VAL A 42 32.75 -4.31 10.10
N TYR A 43 33.00 -3.84 8.88
CA TYR A 43 34.35 -3.65 8.37
C TYR A 43 35.13 -2.59 9.17
N GLY A 44 34.54 -1.42 9.43
CA GLY A 44 35.19 -0.34 10.16
C GLY A 44 35.52 -0.70 11.62
N VAL A 45 34.59 -1.35 12.32
CA VAL A 45 34.77 -1.68 13.74
C VAL A 45 35.60 -2.95 13.92
N PHE A 46 35.25 -4.05 13.26
CA PHE A 46 35.90 -5.33 13.51
C PHE A 46 37.19 -5.52 12.72
N PHE A 47 37.17 -5.16 11.43
CA PHE A 47 38.28 -5.42 10.53
C PHE A 47 39.35 -4.32 10.56
N TYR A 48 38.95 -3.05 10.74
CA TYR A 48 39.86 -1.90 10.81
C TYR A 48 40.25 -1.53 12.24
N TRP A 49 39.29 -1.27 13.14
CA TRP A 49 39.61 -0.84 14.52
C TRP A 49 40.15 -1.99 15.38
N ILE A 50 39.42 -3.09 15.51
CA ILE A 50 39.86 -4.26 16.29
C ILE A 50 41.04 -4.98 15.60
N GLY A 51 41.21 -4.78 14.30
CA GLY A 51 42.35 -5.32 13.55
C GLY A 51 42.25 -6.82 13.28
N ILE A 52 41.03 -7.38 13.16
CA ILE A 52 40.84 -8.81 12.86
C ILE A 52 41.57 -9.23 11.58
N ASN A 53 41.71 -8.34 10.59
CA ASN A 53 42.52 -8.60 9.39
C ASN A 53 43.96 -9.00 9.73
N GLY A 54 44.56 -8.36 10.73
CA GLY A 54 45.91 -8.68 11.20
C GLY A 54 45.98 -10.03 11.88
N ALA A 55 44.97 -10.39 12.67
CA ALA A 55 44.86 -11.71 13.32
C ALA A 55 44.61 -12.85 12.32
N MET A 56 44.05 -12.53 11.15
CA MET A 56 43.82 -13.49 10.06
C MET A 56 45.06 -13.71 9.18
N ASN A 57 46.05 -12.80 9.23
CA ASN A 57 47.29 -12.95 8.47
C ASN A 57 48.14 -14.08 9.07
N GLY A 58 48.03 -15.28 8.48
CA GLY A 58 48.71 -16.50 8.93
C GLY A 58 47.77 -17.65 9.30
N MET A 59 46.46 -17.41 9.29
CA MET A 59 45.46 -18.47 9.41
C MET A 59 45.31 -19.25 8.09
N ASP A 60 44.83 -20.49 8.19
CA ASP A 60 44.45 -21.27 7.02
C ASP A 60 43.21 -20.67 6.34
N GLN A 61 43.06 -20.94 5.03
CA GLN A 61 41.99 -20.37 4.22
C GLN A 61 40.59 -20.75 4.72
N TRP A 62 40.42 -21.92 5.34
CA TRP A 62 39.12 -22.35 5.86
C TRP A 62 38.71 -21.55 7.09
N SER A 63 39.63 -21.30 8.02
CA SER A 63 39.38 -20.44 9.18
C SER A 63 39.05 -19.00 8.76
N VAL A 64 39.79 -18.46 7.80
CA VAL A 64 39.52 -17.13 7.21
C VAL A 64 38.10 -17.06 6.65
N MET A 65 37.70 -18.08 5.87
CA MET A 65 36.37 -18.14 5.29
C MET A 65 35.27 -18.27 6.36
N ALA A 66 35.50 -19.05 7.42
CA ALA A 66 34.55 -19.22 8.51
C ALA A 66 34.29 -17.90 9.26
N ILE A 67 35.34 -17.11 9.52
CA ILE A 67 35.21 -15.79 10.16
C ILE A 67 34.40 -14.84 9.28
N ILE A 68 34.71 -14.77 7.98
CA ILE A 68 33.96 -13.93 7.03
C ILE A 68 32.49 -14.36 6.99
N LEU A 69 32.23 -15.67 6.89
CA LEU A 69 30.88 -16.21 6.83
C LEU A 69 30.09 -15.90 8.11
N LEU A 70 30.71 -15.94 9.27
CA LEU A 70 30.08 -15.57 10.55
C LEU A 70 29.58 -14.12 10.55
N PHE A 71 30.37 -13.17 10.02
CA PHE A 71 29.96 -11.76 9.94
C PHE A 71 28.95 -11.48 8.82
N PHE A 72 29.00 -12.23 7.72
CA PHE A 72 28.05 -12.12 6.62
C PHE A 72 26.72 -12.85 6.90
N PHE A 73 26.69 -13.84 7.78
CA PHE A 73 25.49 -14.63 8.05
C PHE A 73 24.24 -13.79 8.39
N PRO A 74 24.30 -12.76 9.25
CA PRO A 74 23.15 -11.88 9.53
C PRO A 74 22.58 -11.21 8.28
N ILE A 75 23.42 -10.86 7.30
CA ILE A 75 22.98 -10.20 6.07
C ILE A 75 22.22 -11.14 5.14
N MET A 76 22.57 -12.41 5.19
CA MET A 76 21.96 -13.46 4.40
C MET A 76 20.55 -13.74 4.93
N ILE A 77 20.41 -13.88 6.25
CA ILE A 77 19.13 -14.17 6.89
C ILE A 77 18.24 -12.93 7.08
N TYR A 78 18.78 -11.71 6.97
CA TYR A 78 18.05 -10.44 7.14
C TYR A 78 16.68 -10.42 6.44
N SER A 79 16.60 -10.90 5.20
CA SER A 79 15.35 -10.84 4.44
C SER A 79 14.30 -11.83 4.95
N ILE A 80 14.71 -13.04 5.34
CA ILE A 80 13.78 -14.06 5.85
C ILE A 80 13.36 -13.75 7.29
N THR A 81 14.27 -13.27 8.13
CA THR A 81 13.97 -12.93 9.53
C THR A 81 13.00 -11.76 9.60
N LEU A 82 13.25 -10.68 8.85
CA LEU A 82 12.36 -9.53 8.85
C LEU A 82 11.01 -9.83 8.21
N GLU A 83 10.99 -10.54 7.07
CA GLU A 83 9.71 -10.94 6.46
C GLU A 83 8.92 -11.85 7.40
N SER A 84 9.56 -12.71 8.19
CA SER A 84 8.86 -13.53 9.18
C SER A 84 8.36 -12.71 10.38
N LEU A 85 9.13 -11.72 10.86
CA LEU A 85 8.78 -10.93 12.04
C LEU A 85 7.73 -9.84 11.75
N PHE A 86 7.77 -9.25 10.56
CA PHE A 86 6.86 -8.18 10.14
C PHE A 86 5.81 -8.68 9.12
N GLU A 87 5.46 -9.96 9.18
CA GLU A 87 4.38 -10.56 8.39
C GLU A 87 4.45 -10.24 6.89
N GLY A 88 5.64 -10.35 6.30
CA GLY A 88 5.86 -10.17 4.86
C GLY A 88 6.41 -8.81 4.47
N GLN A 89 6.96 -8.05 5.42
CA GLN A 89 7.63 -6.77 5.17
C GLN A 89 9.10 -6.79 5.63
N SER A 90 10.00 -6.25 4.80
CA SER A 90 11.32 -5.80 5.24
C SER A 90 11.25 -4.30 5.59
N PHE A 91 12.31 -3.73 6.16
CA PHE A 91 12.35 -2.28 6.42
C PHE A 91 12.13 -1.46 5.14
N GLY A 92 12.78 -1.82 4.03
CA GLY A 92 12.57 -1.15 2.74
C GLY A 92 11.13 -1.28 2.24
N LYS A 93 10.52 -2.46 2.35
CA LYS A 93 9.11 -2.67 1.98
C LYS A 93 8.15 -1.88 2.87
N LYS A 94 8.44 -1.77 4.17
CA LYS A 94 7.62 -1.03 5.14
C LYS A 94 7.61 0.46 4.85
N ILE A 95 8.77 1.05 4.52
CA ILE A 95 8.89 2.46 4.13
C ILE A 95 8.07 2.74 2.86
N ILE A 96 8.12 1.84 1.88
CA ILE A 96 7.39 1.99 0.62
C ILE A 96 5.91 1.57 0.73
N LYS A 97 5.50 1.03 1.89
CA LYS A 97 4.14 0.54 2.18
C LYS A 97 3.71 -0.57 1.22
N ILE A 98 4.57 -1.56 1.01
CA ILE A 98 4.25 -2.79 0.25
C ILE A 98 4.31 -4.01 1.17
N LYS A 99 3.45 -5.01 0.94
CA LYS A 99 3.35 -6.23 1.78
C LYS A 99 3.27 -7.47 0.90
N VAL A 100 3.92 -8.56 1.33
CA VAL A 100 3.78 -9.89 0.72
C VAL A 100 2.53 -10.57 1.30
N VAL A 101 1.67 -11.09 0.43
CA VAL A 101 0.46 -11.84 0.79
C VAL A 101 0.34 -13.09 -0.07
N LYS A 102 -0.39 -14.11 0.40
CA LYS A 102 -0.74 -15.24 -0.46
C LYS A 102 -1.73 -14.81 -1.55
N ILE A 103 -1.73 -15.53 -2.66
CA ILE A 103 -2.71 -15.34 -3.74
C ILE A 103 -4.14 -15.60 -3.24
N ASP A 104 -4.31 -16.38 -2.16
CA ASP A 104 -5.60 -16.65 -1.51
C ASP A 104 -6.03 -15.54 -0.53
N GLY A 105 -5.22 -14.50 -0.35
CA GLY A 105 -5.52 -13.34 0.50
C GLY A 105 -5.12 -13.49 1.96
N TYR A 106 -4.68 -14.68 2.35
CA TYR A 106 -4.12 -14.93 3.67
C TYR A 106 -2.71 -14.36 3.83
N GLN A 107 -2.27 -14.22 5.09
CA GLN A 107 -0.90 -13.92 5.41
C GLN A 107 0.02 -15.05 4.92
N ALA A 108 1.18 -14.68 4.37
CA ALA A 108 2.19 -15.66 3.98
C ALA A 108 2.85 -16.27 5.22
N SER A 109 3.07 -17.58 5.18
CA SER A 109 3.69 -18.35 6.26
C SER A 109 5.22 -18.29 6.15
N PHE A 110 5.91 -18.71 7.21
CA PHE A 110 7.37 -18.82 7.23
C PHE A 110 7.91 -19.64 6.04
N GLY A 111 7.24 -20.76 5.69
CA GLY A 111 7.62 -21.59 4.55
C GLY A 111 7.59 -20.83 3.21
N ASP A 112 6.62 -19.94 3.03
CA ASP A 112 6.51 -19.12 1.83
C ASP A 112 7.68 -18.13 1.75
N TYR A 113 8.05 -17.50 2.88
CA TYR A 113 9.22 -16.62 2.95
C TYR A 113 10.53 -17.37 2.71
N LEU A 114 10.65 -18.61 3.18
CA LEU A 114 11.82 -19.46 2.96
C LEU A 114 11.99 -19.83 1.49
N ILE A 115 10.91 -20.24 0.81
CA ILE A 115 10.93 -20.51 -0.63
C ILE A 115 11.36 -19.25 -1.39
N ARG A 116 10.76 -18.10 -1.07
CA ARG A 116 11.14 -16.81 -1.68
C ARG A 116 12.61 -16.47 -1.45
N TRP A 117 13.14 -16.75 -0.26
CA TRP A 117 14.53 -16.52 0.10
C TRP A 117 15.49 -17.46 -0.65
N PHE A 118 15.15 -18.74 -0.77
CA PHE A 118 15.96 -19.71 -1.51
C PHE A 118 16.03 -19.37 -3.00
N PHE A 119 14.89 -19.06 -3.62
CA PHE A 119 14.85 -18.62 -5.02
C PHE A 119 15.55 -17.28 -5.23
N ARG A 120 15.62 -16.41 -4.20
CA ARG A 120 16.40 -15.18 -4.28
C ARG A 120 17.90 -15.47 -4.44
N LEU A 121 18.45 -16.53 -3.84
CA LEU A 121 19.84 -16.93 -4.08
C LEU A 121 20.06 -17.30 -5.55
N ILE A 122 19.12 -18.04 -6.14
CA ILE A 122 19.18 -18.44 -7.56
C ILE A 122 19.04 -17.21 -8.47
N ASP A 123 18.04 -16.36 -8.24
CA ASP A 123 17.75 -15.17 -9.04
C ASP A 123 18.93 -14.18 -9.05
N ILE A 124 19.59 -13.98 -7.89
CA ILE A 124 20.71 -13.04 -7.76
C ILE A 124 22.01 -13.65 -8.29
N THR A 125 22.27 -14.94 -8.06
CA THR A 125 23.55 -15.58 -8.42
C THR A 125 23.67 -15.86 -9.91
N MET A 126 22.58 -16.26 -10.58
CA MET A 126 22.68 -16.79 -11.94
C MET A 126 22.83 -15.71 -13.02
N MET A 127 22.19 -14.54 -12.85
CA MET A 127 22.25 -13.42 -13.82
C MET A 127 22.15 -12.03 -13.17
N TYR A 128 22.75 -11.84 -11.98
CA TYR A 128 22.74 -10.55 -11.27
C TYR A 128 21.32 -9.96 -11.07
N GLY A 129 20.28 -10.79 -10.96
CA GLY A 129 18.89 -10.36 -10.79
C GLY A 129 18.12 -10.04 -12.08
N LEU A 130 18.69 -10.20 -13.28
CA LEU A 130 17.99 -9.99 -14.55
C LEU A 130 16.78 -10.92 -14.74
N ILE A 131 16.89 -12.18 -14.34
CA ILE A 131 15.80 -13.16 -14.41
C ILE A 131 14.60 -12.71 -13.56
N GLY A 132 14.86 -12.19 -12.36
CA GLY A 132 13.83 -11.64 -11.48
C GLY A 132 13.14 -10.40 -12.06
N LEU A 133 13.83 -9.63 -12.90
CA LEU A 133 13.30 -8.44 -13.56
C LEU A 133 12.43 -8.83 -14.77
N ILE A 134 12.93 -9.75 -15.60
CA ILE A 134 12.21 -10.29 -16.78
C ILE A 134 10.92 -10.98 -16.35
N THR A 135 10.94 -11.79 -15.29
CA THR A 135 9.77 -12.54 -14.81
C THR A 135 8.68 -11.63 -14.26
N VAL A 136 9.06 -10.55 -13.56
CA VAL A 136 8.12 -9.53 -13.07
C VAL A 136 7.49 -8.76 -14.23
N ILE A 137 8.25 -8.42 -15.27
CA ILE A 137 7.73 -7.69 -16.44
C ILE A 137 6.83 -8.59 -17.30
N SER A 138 7.20 -9.85 -17.47
CA SER A 138 6.50 -10.80 -18.34
C SER A 138 5.18 -11.30 -17.73
N ASN A 139 5.07 -11.32 -16.40
CA ASN A 139 3.91 -11.85 -15.72
C ASN A 139 2.85 -10.77 -15.42
N LYS A 140 1.59 -11.02 -15.79
CA LYS A 140 0.43 -10.14 -15.53
C LYS A 140 0.23 -9.82 -14.04
N LYS A 141 0.69 -10.69 -13.14
CA LYS A 141 0.60 -10.52 -11.68
C LYS A 141 1.84 -9.82 -11.06
N ASN A 142 2.80 -9.38 -11.89
CA ASN A 142 4.07 -8.80 -11.47
C ASN A 142 4.86 -9.68 -10.49
N GLN A 143 4.82 -11.01 -10.60
CA GLN A 143 5.48 -11.94 -9.65
C GLN A 143 6.88 -12.34 -10.15
N ARG A 144 7.84 -12.44 -9.23
CA ARG A 144 9.14 -13.10 -9.47
C ARG A 144 9.00 -14.62 -9.47
N LEU A 145 10.02 -15.35 -9.93
CA LEU A 145 10.05 -16.82 -9.82
C LEU A 145 9.78 -17.31 -8.40
N GLY A 146 10.49 -16.75 -7.41
CA GLY A 146 10.26 -17.09 -6.00
C GLY A 146 8.85 -16.72 -5.48
N ASP A 147 8.24 -15.67 -6.02
CA ASP A 147 6.86 -15.29 -5.67
C ASP A 147 5.86 -16.32 -6.25
N MET A 148 6.08 -16.76 -7.49
CA MET A 148 5.25 -17.74 -8.19
C MET A 148 5.31 -19.12 -7.51
N THR A 149 6.50 -19.60 -7.18
CA THR A 149 6.69 -20.90 -6.53
C THR A 149 6.11 -20.93 -5.12
N ALA A 150 6.20 -19.82 -4.39
CA ALA A 150 5.61 -19.70 -3.07
C ALA A 150 4.09 -19.42 -3.09
N GLY A 151 3.47 -19.21 -4.26
CA GLY A 151 2.06 -18.85 -4.34
C GLY A 151 1.75 -17.50 -3.66
N THR A 152 2.68 -16.55 -3.73
CA THR A 152 2.58 -15.23 -3.07
C THR A 152 2.63 -14.08 -4.07
N ALA A 153 2.07 -12.94 -3.69
CA ALA A 153 2.13 -11.69 -4.45
C ALA A 153 2.51 -10.53 -3.53
N VAL A 154 3.05 -9.45 -4.12
CA VAL A 154 3.34 -8.21 -3.38
C VAL A 154 2.28 -7.19 -3.74
N ILE A 155 1.56 -6.70 -2.74
CA ILE A 155 0.50 -5.70 -2.86
C ILE A 155 0.96 -4.36 -2.28
N THR A 156 0.36 -3.27 -2.75
CA THR A 156 0.56 -1.95 -2.13
C THR A 156 -0.49 -1.71 -1.05
N LEU A 157 -0.05 -1.16 0.09
CA LEU A 157 -0.91 -0.75 1.20
C LEU A 157 -1.29 0.73 1.11
N LYS A 158 -0.85 1.43 0.06
CA LYS A 158 -1.24 2.83 -0.17
C LYS A 158 -2.71 2.87 -0.58
N SER A 159 -3.59 3.27 0.34
CA SER A 159 -4.95 3.63 -0.01
C SER A 159 -4.97 5.01 -0.65
N ASN A 160 -5.45 5.12 -1.89
CA ASN A 160 -5.78 6.43 -2.49
C ASN A 160 -7.08 7.02 -1.89
N VAL A 161 -7.65 6.40 -0.86
CA VAL A 161 -8.84 6.89 -0.15
C VAL A 161 -8.40 8.00 0.80
N THR A 162 -8.50 9.24 0.34
CA THR A 162 -8.25 10.42 1.15
C THR A 162 -9.42 10.61 2.12
N ILE A 163 -9.17 10.97 3.38
CA ILE A 163 -10.19 11.18 4.43
C ILE A 163 -11.26 12.22 4.01
N ASN A 164 -10.98 13.07 3.04
CA ASN A 164 -11.97 13.96 2.40
C ASN A 164 -13.13 13.22 1.70
N SER A 165 -13.03 11.91 1.52
CA SER A 165 -14.10 11.05 0.97
C SER A 165 -15.15 10.65 2.00
N THR A 166 -14.93 10.90 3.30
CA THR A 166 -15.97 10.76 4.31
C THR A 166 -16.99 11.88 4.14
N ILE A 167 -18.29 11.58 4.20
CA ILE A 167 -19.38 12.56 3.99
C ILE A 167 -19.34 13.68 5.05
N LEU A 168 -18.86 13.35 6.24
CA LEU A 168 -18.87 14.19 7.44
C LEU A 168 -17.98 15.45 7.27
N GLU A 169 -18.62 16.61 7.27
CA GLU A 169 -18.00 17.94 7.40
C GLU A 169 -18.13 18.35 8.89
N GLU A 170 -17.10 18.88 9.54
CA GLU A 170 -17.26 19.40 10.91
C GLU A 170 -18.17 20.63 10.86
N ILE A 171 -19.41 20.48 11.30
CA ILE A 171 -20.37 21.58 11.40
C ILE A 171 -20.21 22.16 12.80
N GLY A 172 -20.00 23.48 12.91
CA GLY A 172 -19.98 24.15 14.20
C GLY A 172 -21.31 23.94 14.95
N SER A 173 -21.25 23.88 16.29
CA SER A 173 -22.37 23.56 17.19
C SER A 173 -23.56 24.53 17.16
N GLU A 174 -23.53 25.57 16.33
CA GLU A 174 -24.57 26.61 16.19
C GLU A 174 -25.34 26.54 14.86
N TYR A 175 -25.11 25.51 14.04
CA TYR A 175 -25.76 25.41 12.73
C TYR A 175 -27.26 25.05 12.85
N VAL A 176 -28.12 25.86 12.22
CA VAL A 176 -29.56 25.63 12.12
C VAL A 176 -29.90 25.06 10.74
N PRO A 177 -30.44 23.83 10.64
CA PRO A 177 -30.74 23.19 9.36
C PRO A 177 -31.91 23.87 8.63
N VAL A 178 -31.82 23.99 7.30
CA VAL A 178 -32.80 24.70 6.45
C VAL A 178 -33.80 23.74 5.81
N TYR A 179 -33.38 22.53 5.47
CA TYR A 179 -34.15 21.54 4.73
C TYR A 179 -34.29 20.23 5.52
N PRO A 180 -35.34 20.05 6.34
CA PRO A 180 -35.54 18.84 7.14
C PRO A 180 -35.76 17.55 6.32
N LEU A 181 -36.22 17.68 5.08
CA LEU A 181 -36.56 16.54 4.21
C LEU A 181 -35.32 15.84 3.61
N VAL A 182 -34.11 16.30 3.91
CA VAL A 182 -32.85 15.66 3.47
C VAL A 182 -32.67 14.26 4.04
N ILE A 183 -33.32 13.95 5.18
CA ILE A 183 -33.33 12.61 5.79
C ILE A 183 -33.91 11.51 4.90
N LYS A 184 -34.61 11.86 3.81
CA LYS A 184 -35.11 10.90 2.82
C LYS A 184 -33.99 10.29 1.96
N LEU A 185 -32.81 10.91 1.93
CA LEU A 185 -31.67 10.46 1.15
C LEU A 185 -30.89 9.39 1.94
N SER A 186 -30.41 8.35 1.25
CA SER A 186 -29.51 7.37 1.86
C SER A 186 -28.07 7.88 1.93
N ASP A 187 -27.24 7.28 2.79
CA ASP A 187 -25.80 7.59 2.85
C ASP A 187 -25.12 7.40 1.48
N ASN A 188 -25.57 6.41 0.71
CA ASN A 188 -25.04 6.17 -0.63
C ASN A 188 -25.43 7.29 -1.61
N ASP A 189 -26.67 7.79 -1.54
CA ASP A 189 -27.11 8.93 -2.34
C ASP A 189 -26.30 10.18 -2.01
N MET A 190 -26.08 10.41 -0.71
CA MET A 190 -25.30 11.55 -0.22
C MET A 190 -23.84 11.49 -0.63
N ARG A 191 -23.24 10.31 -0.64
CA ARG A 191 -21.90 10.09 -1.19
C ARG A 191 -21.83 10.45 -2.67
N ILE A 192 -22.80 10.00 -3.46
CA ILE A 192 -22.87 10.25 -4.92
C ILE A 192 -23.07 11.75 -5.18
N ILE A 193 -23.95 12.41 -4.43
CA ILE A 193 -24.20 13.85 -4.53
C ILE A 193 -22.91 14.62 -4.19
N LYS A 194 -22.24 14.29 -3.07
CA LYS A 194 -21.01 14.95 -2.63
C LYS A 194 -19.88 14.83 -3.67
N ASP A 195 -19.60 13.62 -4.15
CA ASP A 195 -18.49 13.36 -5.09
C ASP A 195 -18.75 14.06 -6.44
N ASN A 196 -19.96 13.95 -6.99
CA ASN A 196 -20.29 14.63 -8.24
C ASN A 196 -20.30 16.16 -8.09
N PHE A 197 -20.81 16.68 -6.98
CA PHE A 197 -20.79 18.12 -6.71
C PHE A 197 -19.37 18.67 -6.57
N GLN A 198 -18.48 17.97 -5.85
CA GLN A 198 -17.08 18.37 -5.71
C GLN A 198 -16.35 18.35 -7.06
N ARG A 199 -16.56 17.30 -7.87
CA ARG A 199 -16.00 17.20 -9.22
C ARG A 199 -16.50 18.30 -10.14
N ALA A 200 -17.81 18.58 -10.13
CA ALA A 200 -18.42 19.61 -10.94
C ALA A 200 -17.91 21.01 -10.55
N ARG A 201 -17.80 21.30 -9.24
CA ARG A 201 -17.26 22.56 -8.73
C ARG A 201 -15.79 22.76 -9.10
N ALA A 202 -14.97 21.71 -9.00
CA ALA A 202 -13.55 21.80 -9.35
C ALA A 202 -13.32 22.08 -10.85
N LYS A 203 -14.23 21.62 -11.71
CA LYS A 203 -14.18 21.84 -13.17
C LYS A 203 -14.96 23.07 -13.65
N GLY A 204 -15.73 23.72 -12.78
CA GLY A 204 -16.65 24.79 -13.18
C GLY A 204 -17.80 24.31 -14.07
N ASP A 205 -18.20 23.04 -13.96
CA ASP A 205 -19.27 22.44 -14.75
C ASP A 205 -20.64 22.70 -14.12
N TYR A 206 -21.28 23.78 -14.56
CA TYR A 206 -22.60 24.21 -14.06
C TYR A 206 -23.75 23.31 -14.53
N ASP A 207 -23.60 22.60 -15.65
CA ASP A 207 -24.65 21.71 -16.17
C ASP A 207 -24.83 20.50 -15.25
N THR A 208 -23.73 19.95 -14.75
CA THR A 208 -23.78 18.84 -13.78
C THR A 208 -24.40 19.29 -12.45
N VAL A 209 -24.10 20.51 -11.99
CA VAL A 209 -24.70 21.09 -10.77
C VAL A 209 -26.22 21.24 -10.93
N LYS A 210 -26.67 21.74 -12.07
CA LYS A 210 -28.10 21.89 -12.36
C LYS A 210 -28.85 20.55 -12.40
N LYS A 211 -28.26 19.55 -13.06
CA LYS A 211 -28.81 18.17 -13.09
C LYS A 211 -28.90 17.55 -11.70
N LEU A 212 -27.89 17.78 -10.85
CA LEU A 212 -27.90 17.31 -9.46
C LEU A 212 -29.03 17.96 -8.67
N ARG A 213 -29.21 19.28 -8.80
CA ARG A 213 -30.35 19.99 -8.18
C ARG A 213 -31.66 19.36 -8.61
N ASP A 214 -31.93 19.30 -9.91
CA ASP A 214 -33.21 18.78 -10.45
C ASP A 214 -33.49 17.37 -9.93
N LYS A 215 -32.45 16.53 -9.83
CA LYS A 215 -32.58 15.18 -9.29
C LYS A 215 -32.89 15.20 -7.80
N ILE A 216 -32.22 16.02 -7.00
CA ILE A 216 -32.48 16.14 -5.56
C ILE A 216 -33.91 16.65 -5.32
N GLU A 217 -34.36 17.66 -6.06
CA GLU A 217 -35.73 18.18 -5.96
C GLU A 217 -36.76 17.09 -6.30
N SER A 218 -36.53 16.30 -7.36
CA SER A 218 -37.44 15.22 -7.77
C SER A 218 -37.58 14.10 -6.73
N VAL A 219 -36.50 13.80 -6.00
CA VAL A 219 -36.45 12.68 -5.04
C VAL A 219 -36.93 13.11 -3.66
N THR A 220 -36.52 14.30 -3.20
CA THR A 220 -36.83 14.77 -1.84
C THR A 220 -38.12 15.57 -1.76
N GLY A 221 -38.56 16.17 -2.88
CA GLY A 221 -39.63 17.15 -2.94
C GLY A 221 -39.25 18.54 -2.41
N ILE A 222 -37.98 18.76 -2.06
CA ILE A 222 -37.46 20.05 -1.62
C ILE A 222 -37.39 20.97 -2.84
N LYS A 223 -37.93 22.19 -2.73
CA LYS A 223 -37.73 23.24 -3.73
C LYS A 223 -36.53 24.10 -3.34
N ASN A 224 -35.69 24.45 -4.32
CA ASN A 224 -34.56 25.35 -4.12
C ASN A 224 -35.05 26.72 -3.62
N ARG A 225 -34.64 27.09 -2.40
CA ARG A 225 -34.86 28.42 -1.80
C ARG A 225 -33.57 29.25 -1.72
N SER A 226 -32.45 28.71 -2.18
CA SER A 226 -31.13 29.35 -2.13
C SER A 226 -30.87 30.19 -3.37
N ALA A 227 -29.98 31.18 -3.27
CA ALA A 227 -29.72 32.13 -4.36
C ALA A 227 -29.00 31.47 -5.54
N THR A 228 -28.33 30.33 -5.34
CA THR A 228 -27.62 29.60 -6.39
C THR A 228 -27.73 28.09 -6.19
N ASP A 229 -27.77 27.33 -7.29
CA ASP A 229 -27.81 25.85 -7.26
C ASP A 229 -26.64 25.25 -6.47
N VAL A 230 -25.47 25.91 -6.50
CA VAL A 230 -24.28 25.54 -5.72
C VAL A 230 -24.51 25.70 -4.21
N GLU A 231 -25.20 26.76 -3.81
CA GLU A 231 -25.51 27.04 -2.41
C GLU A 231 -26.57 26.06 -1.89
N PHE A 232 -27.58 25.77 -2.71
CA PHE A 232 -28.61 24.77 -2.41
C PHE A 232 -28.01 23.41 -2.07
N ILE A 233 -27.17 22.88 -2.96
CA ILE A 233 -26.54 21.57 -2.76
C ILE A 233 -25.61 21.59 -1.53
N ARG A 234 -24.88 22.69 -1.30
CA ARG A 234 -24.05 22.83 -0.10
C ARG A 234 -24.87 22.79 1.18
N THR A 235 -26.00 23.49 1.22
CA THR A 235 -26.90 23.49 2.38
C THR A 235 -27.49 22.10 2.62
N ILE A 236 -27.87 21.37 1.57
CA ILE A 236 -28.33 19.98 1.70
C ILE A 236 -27.25 19.07 2.30
N LEU A 237 -25.99 19.17 1.83
CA LEU A 237 -24.88 18.40 2.38
C LEU A 237 -24.68 18.66 3.87
N LYS A 238 -24.81 19.93 4.30
CA LYS A 238 -24.69 20.32 5.72
C LYS A 238 -25.88 19.85 6.55
N ASP A 239 -27.10 20.06 6.07
CA ASP A 239 -28.33 19.67 6.76
C ASP A 239 -28.37 18.16 6.96
N TYR A 240 -27.98 17.38 5.95
CA TYR A 240 -27.94 15.92 6.07
C TYR A 240 -26.99 15.48 7.17
N ASN A 241 -25.78 16.03 7.18
CA ASN A 241 -24.76 15.72 8.17
C ASN A 241 -25.19 16.16 9.58
N PHE A 242 -25.92 17.26 9.73
CA PHE A 242 -26.49 17.67 11.02
C PHE A 242 -27.50 16.65 11.56
N TYR A 243 -28.38 16.12 10.69
CA TYR A 243 -29.37 15.11 11.09
C TYR A 243 -28.75 13.74 11.35
N THR A 244 -27.68 13.36 10.65
CA THR A 244 -27.04 12.04 10.80
C THR A 244 -25.92 12.01 11.86
N GLN A 245 -25.43 13.14 12.35
CA GLN A 245 -24.45 13.20 13.44
C GLN A 245 -25.01 12.71 14.80
N ASN A 246 -26.32 12.77 15.01
CA ASN A 246 -26.98 12.43 16.27
C ASN A 246 -27.82 11.13 16.19
N MET A 247 -27.71 10.36 15.10
CA MET A 247 -28.35 9.04 14.93
C MET A 247 -27.36 7.92 15.23
#